data_AF-A0A960HLB2-F1
#
_entry.id   AF-A0A960HLB2-F1
#
_cell.length_a   1.000
_cell.length_b   1.000
_cell.length_c   1.000
_cell.angle_alpha   90.00
_cell.angle_beta   90.00
_cell.angle_gamma   90.00
#
_symmetry.space_group_name_H-M   'P 1'
#
loop_
_entity.id
_entity.type
_entity.pdbx_description
1 polymer ?
#
loop_
_entity_poly.entity_id
_entity_poly.type
_entity_poly.pdbx_seq_one_letter_code
_entity_poly.pdbx_strand_id
1 'polypeptide(L)'
;MALVPMSERYRRPDWVRRVNAMADAAGGAAAVVPLDAEDLLASARDSTGVDDGGGLGDGDWEGRFRALVAAADASPLHVVGRLMTREELLRCLRTRLTLAERRRREPAIAEEVVDDPIVVTGPARSGTTILFELLGCDPGLRTPIATDVLHPAPPSGTTPTQLRAMTEPEQELWADV
;
A
#
# COMPACT_ATOMS: atom_id res chain seq x y z
N MET A 1 -9.26 -29.64 23.40
CA MET A 1 -7.87 -29.16 23.43
C MET A 1 -7.89 -27.69 23.06
N ALA A 2 -7.49 -26.78 23.96
CA ALA A 2 -7.51 -25.35 23.66
C ALA A 2 -6.44 -25.04 22.61
N LEU A 3 -6.82 -24.34 21.53
CA LEU A 3 -5.88 -23.90 20.51
C LEU A 3 -5.00 -22.80 21.12
N VAL A 4 -3.70 -23.06 21.21
CA VAL A 4 -2.70 -22.07 21.62
C VAL A 4 -2.82 -20.83 20.73
N PRO A 5 -2.87 -19.59 21.25
CA PRO A 5 -2.97 -18.38 20.44
C PRO A 5 -1.86 -18.27 19.39
N MET A 6 -2.15 -17.67 18.22
CA MET A 6 -1.14 -17.48 17.16
C MET A 6 0.10 -16.75 17.66
N SER A 7 -0.07 -15.78 18.56
CA SER A 7 1.02 -15.04 19.21
C SER A 7 1.98 -15.91 20.01
N GLU A 8 1.53 -17.07 20.49
CA GLU A 8 2.35 -18.05 21.22
C GLU A 8 2.95 -19.10 20.27
N ARG A 9 2.35 -19.33 19.10
CA ARG A 9 2.89 -20.23 18.05
C ARG A 9 3.98 -19.55 17.22
N TYR A 10 3.79 -18.27 16.91
CA TYR A 10 4.69 -17.47 16.09
C TYR A 10 5.37 -16.43 16.96
N ARG A 11 6.50 -16.81 17.56
CA ARG A 11 7.33 -15.87 18.29
C ARG A 11 7.92 -14.87 17.29
N ARG A 12 7.62 -13.58 17.47
CA ARG A 12 8.23 -12.51 16.68
C ARG A 12 9.77 -12.62 16.68
N PRO A 13 10.44 -12.31 15.55
CA PRO A 13 11.90 -12.28 15.49
C PRO A 13 12.50 -11.44 16.62
N ASP A 14 13.68 -11.85 17.11
CA ASP A 14 14.26 -11.22 18.29
C ASP A 14 14.57 -9.73 18.09
N TRP A 15 14.94 -9.33 16.88
CA TRP A 15 15.15 -7.91 16.56
C TRP A 15 13.84 -7.10 16.69
N VAL A 16 12.70 -7.62 16.21
CA VAL A 16 11.38 -6.97 16.34
C VAL A 16 11.02 -6.77 17.81
N ARG A 17 11.22 -7.82 18.62
CA ARG A 17 10.94 -7.76 20.06
C ARG A 17 11.79 -6.70 20.76
N ARG A 18 13.09 -6.64 20.44
CA ARG A 18 14.02 -5.67 21.04
C ARG A 18 13.69 -4.25 20.61
N VAL A 19 13.41 -4.00 19.33
CA VAL A 19 13.00 -2.68 18.82
C VAL A 19 11.71 -2.21 19.50
N ASN A 20 10.70 -3.08 19.58
CA ASN A 20 9.44 -2.74 20.26
C ASN A 20 9.64 -2.46 21.76
N ALA A 21 10.47 -3.23 22.46
CA ALA A 21 10.74 -3.03 23.89
C ALA A 21 11.58 -1.76 24.18
N MET A 22 12.46 -1.37 23.26
CA MET A 22 13.28 -0.17 23.39
C MET A 22 12.45 1.13 23.29
N ALA A 23 11.26 1.07 22.70
CA ALA A 23 10.40 2.22 22.46
C ALA A 23 10.10 3.01 23.74
N ASP A 24 9.86 2.32 24.85
CA ASP A 24 9.49 2.97 26.12
C ASP A 24 10.60 3.87 26.66
N ALA A 25 11.87 3.51 26.41
CA ALA A 25 13.01 4.35 26.75
C ALA A 25 13.13 5.60 25.85
N ALA A 26 12.44 5.63 24.72
CA ALA A 26 12.40 6.72 23.75
C ALA A 26 11.06 7.48 23.73
N GLY A 27 10.21 7.31 24.75
CA GLY A 27 8.90 7.99 24.84
C GLY A 27 7.74 7.24 24.18
N GLY A 28 7.93 5.97 23.84
CA GLY A 28 6.90 5.08 23.31
C GLY A 28 6.87 5.00 21.78
N ALA A 29 6.07 4.07 21.25
CA ALA A 29 6.06 3.77 19.82
C ALA A 29 5.64 4.96 18.94
N ALA A 30 4.72 5.79 19.42
CA ALA A 30 4.27 6.98 18.69
C ALA A 30 5.34 8.07 18.58
N ALA A 31 6.18 8.23 19.61
CA ALA A 31 7.31 9.15 19.57
C ALA A 31 8.41 8.68 18.60
N VAL A 32 8.66 7.37 18.53
CA VAL A 32 9.68 6.79 17.63
C VAL A 32 9.23 6.83 16.17
N VAL A 33 7.95 6.53 15.91
CA VAL A 33 7.38 6.55 14.55
C VAL A 33 6.06 7.33 14.56
N PRO A 34 6.11 8.66 14.38
CA PRO A 34 4.90 9.47 14.31
C PRO A 34 4.08 9.14 13.05
N LEU A 35 2.76 9.13 13.22
CA LEU A 35 1.78 9.01 12.14
C LEU A 35 1.04 10.34 12.05
N ASP A 36 1.69 11.32 11.44
CA ASP A 36 1.10 12.63 11.16
C ASP A 36 0.73 12.74 9.68
N ALA A 37 -0.49 13.17 9.40
CA ALA A 37 -1.03 13.20 8.04
C ALA A 37 -0.37 14.26 7.17
N GLU A 38 -0.05 15.43 7.73
CA GLU A 38 0.57 16.52 6.99
C GLU A 38 2.03 16.20 6.68
N ASP A 39 2.75 15.61 7.63
CA ASP A 39 4.11 15.11 7.41
C ASP A 39 4.14 14.02 6.32
N LEU A 40 3.16 13.11 6.32
CA LEU A 40 3.00 12.08 5.29
C LEU A 40 2.74 12.68 3.90
N LEU A 41 1.82 13.65 3.81
CA LEU A 41 1.50 14.35 2.57
C LEU A 41 2.70 15.13 2.04
N ALA A 42 3.38 15.89 2.89
CA ALA A 42 4.60 16.62 2.53
C ALA A 42 5.71 15.68 2.07
N SER A 43 5.99 14.62 2.83
CA SER A 43 6.99 13.61 2.46
C SER A 43 6.68 12.95 1.10
N ALA A 44 5.41 12.65 0.83
CA ALA A 44 4.99 12.06 -0.44
C ALA A 44 5.17 13.05 -1.60
N ARG A 45 4.72 14.31 -1.45
CA ARG A 45 4.91 15.39 -2.44
C ARG A 45 6.40 15.59 -2.76
N ASP A 46 7.22 15.80 -1.73
CA ASP A 46 8.68 15.99 -1.87
C ASP A 46 9.34 14.80 -2.58
N SER A 47 8.99 13.57 -2.19
CA SER A 47 9.60 12.36 -2.75
C SER A 47 9.16 12.04 -4.19
N THR A 48 8.09 12.64 -4.67
CA THR A 48 7.57 12.47 -6.03
C THR A 48 7.86 13.66 -6.93
N GLY A 49 8.11 14.85 -6.35
CA GLY A 49 8.16 16.12 -7.07
C GLY A 49 6.81 16.53 -7.66
N VAL A 50 5.70 16.02 -7.11
CA VAL A 50 4.34 16.33 -7.56
C VAL A 50 3.65 17.14 -6.45
N ASP A 51 3.54 18.46 -6.65
CA ASP A 51 2.95 19.36 -5.65
C ASP A 51 1.42 19.23 -5.60
N ASP A 52 0.75 19.32 -6.76
CA ASP A 52 -0.69 19.09 -6.90
C ASP A 52 -1.06 18.83 -8.38
N GLY A 53 -0.83 17.61 -8.85
CA GLY A 53 -0.94 17.20 -10.26
C GLY A 53 -2.37 16.94 -10.76
N GLY A 54 -3.39 17.59 -10.19
CA GLY A 54 -4.79 17.34 -10.49
C GLY A 54 -5.40 16.18 -9.69
N GLY A 55 -6.73 16.11 -9.63
CA GLY A 55 -7.43 15.06 -8.89
C GLY A 55 -7.73 13.82 -9.73
N LEU A 56 -7.99 12.69 -9.07
CA LEU A 56 -8.54 11.49 -9.71
C LEU A 56 -10.08 11.54 -9.83
N GLY A 57 -10.71 12.66 -9.47
CA GLY A 57 -12.16 12.84 -9.52
C GLY A 57 -12.92 12.24 -8.33
N ASP A 58 -12.24 11.95 -7.22
CA ASP A 58 -12.75 11.21 -6.05
C ASP A 58 -13.05 12.11 -4.83
N GLY A 59 -13.23 13.42 -5.07
CA GLY A 59 -13.67 14.38 -4.06
C GLY A 59 -12.65 14.61 -2.93
N ASP A 60 -13.13 14.69 -1.69
CA ASP A 60 -12.32 14.94 -0.49
C ASP A 60 -11.55 13.68 -0.04
N TRP A 61 -10.57 13.28 -0.84
CA TRP A 61 -9.71 12.16 -0.53
C TRP A 61 -8.73 12.48 0.60
N GLU A 62 -8.26 13.73 0.71
CA GLU A 62 -7.32 14.12 1.76
C GLU A 62 -8.00 14.10 3.13
N GLY A 63 -9.26 14.51 3.24
CA GLY A 63 -10.03 14.38 4.49
C GLY A 63 -10.19 12.92 4.91
N ARG A 64 -10.50 12.01 3.97
CA ARG A 64 -10.53 10.55 4.24
C ARG A 64 -9.15 10.00 4.64
N PHE A 65 -8.09 10.49 4.01
CA PHE A 65 -6.72 10.11 4.37
C PHE A 65 -6.36 10.59 5.79
N ARG A 66 -6.63 11.85 6.13
CA ARG A 66 -6.42 12.38 7.49
C ARG A 66 -7.20 11.58 8.54
N ALA A 67 -8.44 11.21 8.25
CA ALA A 67 -9.24 10.36 9.13
C ALA A 67 -8.63 8.96 9.31
N LEU A 68 -8.12 8.34 8.22
CA LEU A 68 -7.42 7.07 8.29
C LEU A 68 -6.15 7.16 9.14
N VAL A 69 -5.32 8.19 8.92
CA VAL A 69 -4.09 8.41 9.69
C VAL A 69 -4.40 8.62 11.17
N ALA A 70 -5.41 9.44 11.50
CA ALA A 70 -5.83 9.66 12.88
C ALA A 70 -6.31 8.35 13.56
N ALA A 71 -7.05 7.51 12.84
CA ALA A 71 -7.49 6.21 13.35
C ALA A 71 -6.30 5.24 13.56
N ALA A 72 -5.33 5.22 12.64
CA ALA A 72 -4.12 4.44 12.77
C ALA A 72 -3.22 4.92 13.93
N ASP A 73 -3.12 6.23 14.12
CA ASP A 73 -2.34 6.83 15.20
C ASP A 73 -2.92 6.53 16.58
N ALA A 74 -4.25 6.56 16.70
CA ALA A 74 -4.99 6.22 17.92
C ALA A 74 -4.96 4.71 18.25
N SER A 75 -4.53 3.86 17.31
CA SER A 75 -4.44 2.41 17.51
C SER A 75 -3.19 2.04 18.33
N PRO A 76 -3.26 1.02 19.22
CA PRO A 76 -2.13 0.61 20.06
C PRO A 76 -1.09 -0.23 19.28
N LEU A 77 -0.55 0.36 18.20
CA LEU A 77 0.47 -0.25 17.36
C LEU A 77 1.84 -0.19 18.04
N HIS A 78 2.58 -1.30 17.98
CA HIS A 78 3.99 -1.32 18.37
C HIS A 78 4.88 -0.64 17.31
N VAL A 79 6.14 -0.32 17.65
CA VAL A 79 7.07 0.42 16.77
C VAL A 79 7.11 -0.14 15.35
N VAL A 80 7.33 -1.44 15.21
CA VAL A 80 7.40 -2.07 13.87
C VAL A 80 6.06 -1.97 13.12
N GLY A 81 4.92 -2.05 13.82
CA GLY A 81 3.61 -1.92 13.19
C GLY A 81 3.34 -0.49 12.72
N ARG A 82 3.78 0.51 13.49
CA ARG A 82 3.73 1.92 13.08
C ARG A 82 4.65 2.19 11.89
N LEU A 83 5.83 1.57 11.86
CA LEU A 83 6.76 1.66 10.73
C LEU A 83 6.13 1.10 9.45
N MET A 84 5.59 -0.13 9.49
CA MET A 84 4.93 -0.75 8.35
C MET A 84 3.70 0.05 7.90
N THR A 85 2.91 0.57 8.85
CA THR A 85 1.76 1.43 8.55
C THR A 85 2.20 2.72 7.86
N ARG A 86 3.26 3.37 8.37
CA ARG A 86 3.83 4.58 7.78
C ARG A 86 4.33 4.35 6.36
N GLU A 87 5.06 3.25 6.14
CA GLU A 87 5.55 2.84 4.83
C GLU A 87 4.40 2.67 3.83
N GLU A 88 3.37 1.90 4.21
CA GLU A 88 2.22 1.62 3.35
C GLU A 88 1.43 2.89 3.00
N LEU A 89 1.22 3.79 3.98
CA LEU A 89 0.59 5.08 3.75
C LEU A 89 1.40 5.94 2.76
N LEU A 90 2.73 5.99 2.91
CA LEU A 90 3.60 6.71 1.98
C LEU A 90 3.57 6.09 0.58
N ARG A 91 3.62 4.76 0.46
CA ARG A 91 3.55 4.05 -0.82
C ARG A 91 2.24 4.33 -1.54
N CYS A 92 1.11 4.25 -0.83
CA CYS A 92 -0.22 4.59 -1.36
C CYS A 92 -0.30 6.06 -1.80
N LEU A 93 0.17 7.00 -0.98
CA LEU A 93 0.21 8.42 -1.34
C LEU A 93 1.05 8.68 -2.59
N ARG A 94 2.26 8.11 -2.66
CA ARG A 94 3.15 8.23 -3.82
C ARG A 94 2.46 7.71 -5.08
N THR A 95 1.84 6.53 -5.01
CA THR A 95 1.09 5.93 -6.13
C THR A 95 -0.05 6.82 -6.59
N ARG A 96 -0.80 7.39 -5.64
CA ARG A 96 -1.87 8.32 -5.94
C ARG A 96 -1.37 9.58 -6.67
N LEU A 97 -0.32 10.20 -6.15
CA LEU A 97 0.25 11.43 -6.72
C LEU A 97 0.81 11.19 -8.13
N THR A 98 1.53 10.08 -8.34
CA THR A 98 2.07 9.76 -9.67
C THR A 98 0.97 9.38 -10.66
N LEU A 99 -0.08 8.68 -10.21
CA LEU A 99 -1.23 8.35 -11.06
C LEU A 99 -2.01 9.61 -11.48
N ALA A 100 -2.23 10.53 -10.54
CA ALA A 100 -2.88 11.80 -10.82
C ALA A 100 -2.09 12.63 -11.83
N GLU A 101 -0.77 12.76 -11.61
CA GLU A 101 0.10 13.46 -12.55
C GLU A 101 0.14 12.78 -13.92
N ARG A 102 0.13 11.44 -13.97
CA ARG A 102 0.07 10.69 -15.24
C ARG A 102 -1.23 10.97 -15.99
N ARG A 103 -2.38 10.92 -15.30
CA ARG A 103 -3.69 11.25 -15.87
C ARG A 103 -3.74 12.70 -16.38
N ARG A 104 -3.12 13.65 -15.68
CA ARG A 104 -3.04 15.05 -16.11
C ARG A 104 -2.18 15.22 -17.37
N ARG A 105 -1.04 14.51 -17.45
CA ARG A 105 -0.14 14.55 -18.62
C ARG A 105 -0.72 13.83 -19.84
N GLU A 106 -1.52 12.79 -19.62
CA GLU A 106 -2.10 11.95 -20.67
C GLU A 106 -3.63 11.87 -20.52
N PRO A 107 -4.37 12.93 -20.92
CA PRO A 107 -5.83 12.99 -20.78
C PRO A 107 -6.57 11.83 -21.47
N ALA A 108 -5.99 11.26 -22.53
CA ALA A 108 -6.55 10.11 -23.24
C ALA A 108 -6.79 8.89 -22.34
N ILE A 109 -6.05 8.75 -21.22
CA ILE A 109 -6.30 7.69 -20.22
C ILE A 109 -7.72 7.81 -19.64
N ALA A 110 -8.22 9.04 -19.46
CA ALA A 110 -9.57 9.28 -18.95
C ALA A 110 -10.66 9.01 -19.98
N GLU A 111 -10.31 8.96 -21.27
CA GLU A 111 -11.22 8.75 -22.39
C GLU A 111 -11.27 7.28 -22.83
N GLU A 112 -10.38 6.44 -22.30
CA GLU A 112 -10.32 5.01 -22.61
C GLU A 112 -11.58 4.28 -22.14
N VAL A 113 -12.17 3.49 -23.04
CA VAL A 113 -13.37 2.71 -22.77
C VAL A 113 -12.97 1.31 -22.33
N VAL A 114 -13.31 0.97 -21.08
CA VAL A 114 -13.21 -0.39 -20.56
C VAL A 114 -14.53 -1.12 -20.86
N ASP A 115 -14.54 -1.85 -21.97
CA ASP A 115 -15.72 -2.61 -22.45
C ASP A 115 -15.80 -4.00 -21.79
N ASP A 116 -17.00 -4.42 -21.39
CA ASP A 116 -17.32 -5.71 -20.77
C ASP A 116 -16.34 -6.22 -19.66
N PRO A 117 -16.09 -5.44 -18.58
CA PRO A 117 -15.17 -5.87 -17.53
C PRO A 117 -15.73 -7.02 -16.68
N ILE A 118 -14.87 -8.00 -16.39
CA ILE A 118 -15.16 -9.05 -15.41
C ILE A 118 -14.69 -8.60 -14.02
N VAL A 119 -15.61 -8.52 -13.06
CA VAL A 119 -15.30 -8.15 -11.67
C VAL A 119 -15.45 -9.37 -10.76
N VAL A 120 -14.34 -9.85 -10.22
CA VAL A 120 -14.34 -10.92 -9.21
C VAL A 120 -14.50 -10.29 -7.83
N THR A 121 -15.54 -10.70 -7.09
CA THR A 121 -15.82 -10.21 -5.73
C THR A 121 -16.34 -11.32 -4.83
N GLY A 122 -16.13 -11.18 -3.52
CA GLY A 122 -16.53 -12.17 -2.52
C GLY A 122 -15.79 -11.94 -1.20
N PRO A 123 -16.24 -12.58 -0.10
CA PRO A 123 -15.54 -12.50 1.17
C PRO A 123 -14.15 -13.13 1.07
N ALA A 124 -13.26 -12.73 1.97
CA ALA A 124 -11.94 -13.36 2.08
C ALA A 124 -12.10 -14.88 2.22
N ARG A 125 -11.22 -15.64 1.57
CA ARG A 125 -11.19 -17.12 1.58
C ARG A 125 -12.39 -17.82 0.91
N SER A 126 -13.03 -17.17 -0.07
CA SER A 126 -14.14 -17.75 -0.87
C SER A 126 -13.72 -18.36 -2.22
N GLY A 127 -12.42 -18.41 -2.52
CA GLY A 127 -11.92 -18.88 -3.82
C GLY A 127 -11.81 -17.78 -4.89
N THR A 128 -11.97 -16.51 -4.52
CA THR A 128 -11.77 -15.37 -5.43
C THR A 128 -10.36 -15.33 -6.02
N THR A 129 -9.32 -15.68 -5.25
CA THR A 129 -7.94 -15.74 -5.74
C THR A 129 -7.75 -16.75 -6.86
N ILE A 130 -8.17 -18.01 -6.66
CA ILE A 130 -8.01 -19.04 -7.71
C ILE A 130 -8.84 -18.73 -8.95
N LEU A 131 -10.04 -18.14 -8.78
CA LEU A 131 -10.84 -17.69 -9.91
C LEU A 131 -10.14 -16.59 -10.70
N PHE A 132 -9.56 -15.60 -10.01
CA PHE A 132 -8.81 -14.52 -10.65
C PHE A 132 -7.58 -15.04 -11.41
N GLU A 133 -6.83 -15.99 -10.83
CA GLU A 133 -5.68 -16.64 -11.47
C GLU A 133 -6.08 -17.46 -12.71
N LEU A 134 -7.19 -18.20 -12.65
CA LEU A 134 -7.70 -18.97 -13.78
C LEU A 134 -8.12 -18.06 -14.94
N LEU A 135 -8.78 -16.93 -14.65
CA LEU A 135 -9.12 -15.93 -15.66
C LEU A 135 -7.85 -15.31 -16.29
N GLY A 136 -6.80 -15.09 -15.48
CA GLY A 136 -5.52 -14.60 -15.97
C GLY A 136 -4.76 -15.56 -16.89
N CYS A 137 -5.17 -16.82 -16.99
CA CYS A 137 -4.61 -17.77 -17.96
C CYS A 137 -5.19 -17.60 -19.37
N ASP A 138 -6.30 -16.87 -19.54
CA ASP A 138 -6.93 -16.64 -20.84
C ASP A 138 -6.21 -15.50 -21.59
N PRO A 139 -5.62 -15.75 -22.77
CA PRO A 139 -4.94 -14.71 -23.54
C PRO A 139 -5.87 -13.61 -24.09
N GLY A 140 -7.19 -13.85 -24.10
CA GLY A 140 -8.21 -12.86 -24.45
C GLY A 140 -8.57 -11.91 -23.30
N LEU A 141 -8.11 -12.19 -22.07
CA LEU A 141 -8.34 -11.36 -20.90
C LEU A 141 -7.05 -10.66 -20.48
N ARG A 142 -7.20 -9.44 -19.94
CA ARG A 142 -6.11 -8.71 -19.29
C ARG A 142 -6.35 -8.66 -17.78
N THR A 143 -5.53 -9.39 -17.03
CA THR A 143 -5.51 -9.29 -15.56
C THR A 143 -4.32 -8.47 -15.09
N PRO A 144 -4.49 -7.51 -14.17
CA PRO A 144 -3.35 -6.77 -13.62
C PRO A 144 -2.45 -7.69 -12.82
N ILE A 145 -1.14 -7.62 -13.07
CA ILE A 145 -0.12 -8.30 -12.26
C ILE A 145 0.34 -7.40 -11.12
N ALA A 146 1.09 -7.95 -10.16
CA ALA A 146 1.52 -7.21 -8.96
C ALA A 146 2.21 -5.87 -9.29
N THR A 147 3.05 -5.81 -10.33
CA THR A 147 3.69 -4.56 -10.76
C THR A 147 2.69 -3.51 -11.23
N ASP A 148 1.64 -3.93 -11.95
CA ASP A 148 0.60 -3.02 -12.45
C ASP A 148 -0.24 -2.45 -11.31
N VAL A 149 -0.45 -3.25 -10.25
CA VAL A 149 -1.26 -2.85 -9.08
C VAL A 149 -0.45 -1.97 -8.12
N LEU A 150 0.78 -2.37 -7.80
CA LEU A 150 1.60 -1.68 -6.81
C LEU A 150 2.25 -0.41 -7.37
N HIS A 151 2.52 -0.38 -8.67
CA HIS A 151 3.20 0.72 -9.35
C HIS A 151 2.58 1.04 -10.72
N PRO A 152 1.28 1.42 -10.79
CA PRO A 152 0.55 1.68 -12.04
C PRO A 152 1.13 2.84 -12.87
N ALA A 153 1.80 3.79 -12.21
CA ALA A 153 2.49 4.91 -12.84
C ALA A 153 3.91 5.03 -12.25
N PRO A 154 4.85 4.16 -12.67
CA PRO A 154 6.20 4.16 -12.11
C PRO A 154 6.96 5.41 -12.60
N PRO A 155 8.00 5.85 -11.86
CA PRO A 155 8.83 6.97 -12.28
C PRO A 155 9.38 6.80 -13.70
N SER A 156 9.47 7.90 -14.44
CA SER A 156 10.04 7.89 -15.80
C SER A 156 11.43 7.28 -15.82
N GLY A 157 11.68 6.36 -16.76
CA GLY A 157 12.96 5.65 -16.88
C GLY A 157 13.10 4.41 -16.00
N THR A 158 12.07 4.06 -15.21
CA THR A 158 12.06 2.77 -14.48
C THR A 158 12.05 1.61 -15.46
N THR A 159 13.08 0.76 -15.39
CA THR A 159 13.19 -0.46 -16.20
C THR A 159 12.29 -1.58 -15.65
N PRO A 160 11.92 -2.59 -16.45
CA PRO A 160 11.15 -3.73 -15.96
C PRO A 160 11.80 -4.46 -14.77
N THR A 161 13.13 -4.56 -14.75
CA THR A 161 13.87 -5.17 -13.64
C THR A 161 13.75 -4.36 -12.35
N GLN A 162 13.86 -3.03 -12.45
CA GLN A 162 13.67 -2.15 -11.29
C GLN A 162 12.23 -2.21 -10.77
N LEU A 163 11.25 -2.22 -11.67
CA LEU A 163 9.84 -2.34 -11.30
C LEU A 163 9.58 -3.63 -10.52
N ARG A 164 10.12 -4.77 -10.98
CA ARG A 164 10.04 -6.04 -10.28
C ARG A 164 10.72 -5.98 -8.91
N ALA A 165 11.93 -5.44 -8.82
CA ALA A 165 12.68 -5.34 -7.57
C ALA A 165 11.97 -4.45 -6.52
N MET A 166 11.19 -3.45 -6.95
CA MET A 166 10.36 -2.65 -6.06
C MET A 166 9.11 -3.40 -5.57
N THR A 167 8.59 -4.32 -6.39
CA THR A 167 7.32 -5.03 -6.16
C THR A 167 7.51 -6.30 -5.31
N GLU A 168 8.59 -7.04 -5.57
CA GLU A 168 8.84 -8.37 -4.99
C GLU A 168 8.87 -8.40 -3.45
N PRO A 169 9.54 -7.45 -2.76
CA PRO A 169 9.57 -7.47 -1.29
C PRO A 169 8.20 -7.34 -0.64
N GLU A 170 7.29 -6.55 -1.23
CA GLU A 170 5.92 -6.41 -0.72
C GLU A 170 5.14 -7.72 -0.92
N GLN A 171 5.32 -8.40 -2.06
CA GLN A 171 4.66 -9.69 -2.30
C GLN A 171 5.18 -10.79 -1.36
N GLU A 172 6.49 -10.85 -1.12
CA GLU A 172 7.07 -11.79 -0.15
C GLU A 172 6.58 -11.52 1.27
N LEU A 173 6.57 -10.25 1.68
CA LEU A 173 6.07 -9.83 2.99
C LEU A 173 4.63 -10.30 3.23
N TRP A 174 3.74 -10.12 2.25
CA TRP A 174 2.33 -10.51 2.39
C TRP A 174 2.07 -12.01 2.18
N ALA A 175 2.98 -12.73 1.51
CA ALA A 175 2.90 -14.19 1.42
C ALA A 175 3.24 -14.87 2.77
N ASP A 176 4.07 -14.22 3.59
CA ASP A 176 4.51 -14.73 4.89
C ASP A 176 3.56 -14.41 6.06
N VAL A 177 2.59 -13.51 5.87
CA VAL A 177 1.64 -13.03 6.90
C VAL A 177 0.28 -13.70 6.79
#